data_AF-A0A6I8SR22-F1
#
_entry.id   AF-A0A6I8SR22-F1
#
_cell.length_a   1.000
_cell.length_b   1.000
_cell.length_c   1.000
_cell.angle_alpha   90.00
_cell.angle_beta   90.00
_cell.angle_gamma   90.00
#
_symmetry.space_group_name_H-M   'P 1'
#
loop_
_entity.id
_entity.type
_entity.pdbx_description
1 polymer ?
#
loop_
_entity_poly.entity_id
_entity_poly.type
_entity_poly.pdbx_seq_one_letter_code
_entity_poly.pdbx_strand_id
1 'polypeptide(L)'
;FADRLRNVRRMFIEGVSVAVIRGLLDSLYHDDIIGDGEKELVTENTNVVRDQARCLIDMVIKKGNVASNKFIQALQEEDPTLCANLGLNP
;
A
#
# COMPACT_ATOMS: atom_id res chain seq x y z
N PHE A 1 -12.72 5.25 2.20
CA PHE A 1 -11.66 4.41 1.59
C PHE A 1 -10.76 3.78 2.64
N ALA A 2 -10.35 4.51 3.69
CA ALA A 2 -9.49 3.96 4.75
C ALA A 2 -10.11 2.74 5.47
N ASP A 3 -11.42 2.72 5.69
CA ASP A 3 -12.09 1.57 6.32
C ASP A 3 -12.09 0.31 5.43
N ARG A 4 -12.14 0.47 4.10
CA ARG A 4 -11.96 -0.67 3.17
C ARG A 4 -10.57 -1.26 3.34
N LEU A 5 -9.54 -0.41 3.40
CA LEU A 5 -8.15 -0.85 3.61
C LEU A 5 -7.93 -1.54 4.95
N ARG A 6 -8.58 -1.06 6.03
CA ARG A 6 -8.53 -1.72 7.35
C ARG A 6 -9.08 -3.16 7.29
N ASN A 7 -10.14 -3.38 6.53
CA ASN A 7 -10.78 -4.69 6.43
C ASN A 7 -9.92 -5.70 5.64
N VAL A 8 -9.24 -5.24 4.60
CA VAL A 8 -8.44 -6.10 3.72
C VAL A 8 -6.96 -6.17 4.12
N ARG A 9 -6.55 -5.40 5.14
CA ARG A 9 -5.17 -5.27 5.61
C ARG A 9 -4.45 -6.60 5.80
N ARG A 10 -5.10 -7.57 6.44
CA ARG A 10 -4.49 -8.88 6.68
C ARG A 10 -4.20 -9.60 5.36
N MET A 11 -5.18 -9.61 4.45
CA MET A 11 -5.08 -10.28 3.16
C MET A 11 -4.04 -9.59 2.26
N PHE A 12 -3.94 -8.26 2.32
CA PHE A 12 -2.89 -7.51 1.64
C PHE A 12 -1.50 -7.90 2.13
N ILE A 13 -1.28 -7.93 3.46
CA ILE A 13 0.02 -8.31 4.06
C ILE A 13 0.44 -9.73 3.68
N GLU A 14 -0.52 -10.65 3.56
CA GLU A 14 -0.26 -12.05 3.23
C GLU A 14 -0.05 -12.30 1.73
N GLY A 15 -0.70 -11.51 0.87
CA GLY A 15 -0.73 -11.74 -0.59
C GLY A 15 0.16 -10.82 -1.42
N VAL A 16 0.66 -9.71 -0.88
CA VAL A 16 1.43 -8.75 -1.66
C VAL A 16 2.88 -9.18 -1.86
N SER A 17 3.40 -8.97 -3.06
CA SER A 17 4.81 -9.20 -3.40
C SER A 17 5.66 -7.95 -3.16
N VAL A 18 6.98 -8.12 -2.97
CA VAL A 18 7.93 -6.99 -2.84
C VAL A 18 7.87 -6.05 -4.04
N ALA A 19 7.67 -6.59 -5.25
CA ALA A 19 7.59 -5.78 -6.47
C ALA A 19 6.41 -4.80 -6.40
N VAL A 20 5.23 -5.31 -6.00
CA VAL A 20 4.02 -4.49 -5.83
C VAL A 20 4.20 -3.48 -4.70
N ILE A 21 4.81 -3.86 -3.57
CA ILE A 21 5.12 -2.90 -2.48
C ILE A 21 5.97 -1.73 -3.00
N ARG A 22 6.99 -2.01 -3.81
CA ARG A 22 7.87 -0.97 -4.37
C ARG A 22 7.13 -0.06 -5.36
N GLY A 23 6.35 -0.64 -6.29
CA GLY A 23 5.53 0.14 -7.22
C GLY A 23 4.52 1.04 -6.52
N LEU A 24 3.88 0.53 -5.45
CA LEU A 24 2.99 1.31 -4.59
C LEU A 24 3.72 2.45 -3.87
N LEU A 25 4.91 2.19 -3.31
CA LEU A 25 5.73 3.23 -2.69
C LEU A 25 6.13 4.32 -3.68
N ASP A 26 6.56 3.93 -4.87
CA ASP A 26 6.96 4.88 -5.92
C ASP A 26 5.77 5.72 -6.40
N SER A 27 4.60 5.10 -6.58
CA SER A 27 3.36 5.80 -6.95
C SER A 27 2.92 6.80 -5.88
N LEU A 28 2.92 6.39 -4.60
CA LEU A 28 2.55 7.27 -3.50
C LEU A 28 3.56 8.40 -3.28
N TYR A 29 4.84 8.14 -3.55
CA TYR A 29 5.89 9.16 -3.49
C TYR A 29 5.72 10.17 -4.63
N HIS A 30 5.44 9.69 -5.85
CA HIS A 30 5.20 10.53 -7.01
C HIS A 30 3.96 11.44 -6.85
N ASP A 31 2.92 10.95 -6.19
CA ASP A 31 1.71 11.70 -5.88
C ASP A 31 1.86 12.65 -4.65
N ASP A 32 3.08 12.84 -4.13
CA ASP A 32 3.37 13.62 -2.90
C ASP A 32 2.56 13.17 -1.67
N ILE A 33 2.10 11.91 -1.65
CA ILE A 33 1.36 11.33 -0.52
C ILE A 33 2.33 10.95 0.60
N ILE A 34 3.49 10.40 0.26
CA ILE A 34 4.55 10.02 1.20
C ILE A 34 5.84 10.79 0.89
N GLY A 35 6.56 11.21 1.93
CA GLY A 35 7.87 11.86 1.77
C GLY A 35 9.05 10.88 1.77
N ASP A 36 10.27 11.39 1.55
CA ASP A 36 11.51 10.58 1.54
C ASP A 36 11.70 9.78 2.84
N GLY A 37 11.49 10.41 3.99
CA GLY A 37 11.60 9.73 5.27
C GLY A 37 10.57 8.60 5.46
N GLU A 38 9.37 8.75 4.91
CA GLU A 38 8.35 7.71 4.95
C GLU A 38 8.66 6.55 4.00
N LYS A 39 9.23 6.86 2.84
CA LYS A 39 9.71 5.87 1.88
C LYS A 39 10.85 5.04 2.47
N GLU A 40 11.86 5.70 3.05
CA GLU A 40 12.97 5.05 3.77
C GLU A 40 12.47 4.21 4.95
N LEU A 41 11.49 4.70 5.72
CA LEU A 41 10.91 3.93 6.81
C LEU A 41 10.30 2.60 6.35
N VAL A 42 9.79 2.49 5.12
CA VAL A 42 9.26 1.22 4.59
C VAL A 42 10.38 0.38 3.97
N THR A 43 11.32 0.99 3.25
CA THR A 43 12.38 0.25 2.54
C THR A 43 13.52 -0.21 3.45
N GLU A 44 13.88 0.56 4.48
CA GLU A 44 15.05 0.31 5.32
C GLU A 44 14.72 -0.42 6.63
N ASN A 45 13.53 -0.22 7.21
CA ASN A 45 13.24 -0.81 8.53
C ASN A 45 13.12 -2.33 8.51
N THR A 46 12.82 -2.97 7.36
CA THR A 46 12.50 -4.40 7.35
C THR A 46 12.94 -5.12 6.07
N ASN A 47 13.75 -6.17 6.23
CA ASN A 47 14.04 -7.17 5.19
C ASN A 47 12.89 -8.16 4.97
N VAL A 48 11.77 -7.98 5.68
CA VAL A 48 10.63 -8.89 5.70
C VAL A 48 9.47 -8.25 4.96
N VAL A 49 9.08 -8.84 3.83
CA VAL A 49 8.00 -8.40 2.94
C VAL A 49 6.71 -8.06 3.70
N ARG A 50 6.33 -8.90 4.67
CA ARG A 50 5.12 -8.70 5.47
C ARG A 50 5.16 -7.44 6.34
N ASP A 51 6.33 -7.10 6.87
CA ASP A 51 6.47 -5.92 7.71
C ASP A 51 6.48 -4.65 6.86
N GLN A 52 7.11 -4.70 5.68
CA GLN A 52 7.01 -3.63 4.67
C GLN A 52 5.55 -3.39 4.26
N ALA A 53 4.81 -4.46 3.94
CA ALA A 53 3.39 -4.39 3.59
C ALA A 53 2.56 -3.78 4.73
N ARG A 54 2.85 -4.18 5.98
CA ARG A 54 2.19 -3.64 7.17
C ARG A 54 2.47 -2.14 7.34
N CYS A 55 3.73 -1.72 7.25
CA CYS A 55 4.08 -0.30 7.36
C CYS A 55 3.42 0.52 6.26
N LEU A 56 3.46 0.06 5.01
CA LEU A 56 2.86 0.74 3.87
C LEU A 56 1.36 0.97 4.07
N ILE A 57 0.59 -0.10 4.35
CA ILE A 57 -0.85 0.03 4.46
C ILE A 57 -1.27 0.81 5.71
N ASP A 58 -0.56 0.65 6.83
CA ASP A 58 -0.85 1.39 8.07
C ASP A 58 -0.58 2.89 7.90
N MET A 59 0.47 3.25 7.18
CA MET A 59 0.80 4.63 6.83
C MET A 59 -0.29 5.28 5.96
N VAL A 60 -0.71 4.58 4.90
CA VAL A 60 -1.78 5.05 4.00
C VAL A 60 -3.10 5.24 4.75
N ILE A 61 -3.46 4.30 5.63
CA ILE A 61 -4.67 4.39 6.45
C ILE A 61 -4.60 5.60 7.39
N LYS A 62 -3.43 5.87 7.98
CA LYS A 62 -3.22 7.02 8.90
C LYS A 62 -3.34 8.37 8.18
N LYS A 63 -2.90 8.47 6.93
CA LYS A 63 -3.03 9.70 6.11
C LYS A 63 -4.46 9.98 5.66
N GLY A 64 -5.34 8.98 5.72
CA GLY A 64 -6.79 9.16 5.52
C GLY A 64 -7.26 8.82 4.11
N ASN A 65 -8.47 9.30 3.78
CA ASN A 65 -9.21 8.80 2.62
C ASN A 65 -8.59 9.13 1.26
N VAL A 66 -7.92 10.27 1.12
CA VAL A 66 -7.27 10.68 -0.15
C VAL A 66 -6.12 9.73 -0.47
N ALA A 67 -5.20 9.54 0.50
CA ALA A 67 -4.10 8.59 0.39
C ALA A 67 -4.60 7.15 0.15
N SER A 68 -5.65 6.75 0.89
CA SER A 68 -6.26 5.42 0.72
C SER A 68 -6.84 5.20 -0.67
N ASN A 69 -7.43 6.23 -1.29
CA ASN A 69 -7.95 6.13 -2.65
C ASN A 69 -6.83 6.02 -3.67
N LYS A 70 -5.77 6.84 -3.55
CA LYS A 70 -4.58 6.77 -4.40
C LYS A 70 -3.89 5.41 -4.31
N PHE A 71 -3.77 4.85 -3.11
CA PHE A 71 -3.24 3.51 -2.91
C PHE A 71 -4.05 2.43 -3.64
N ILE A 72 -5.38 2.50 -3.61
CA ILE A 72 -6.24 1.53 -4.32
C ILE A 72 -6.05 1.65 -5.83
N GLN A 73 -5.94 2.87 -6.36
CA GLN A 73 -5.66 3.11 -7.78
C GLN A 73 -4.30 2.55 -8.19
N ALA A 74 -3.25 2.86 -7.43
CA ALA A 74 -1.92 2.32 -7.67
C ALA A 74 -1.91 0.78 -7.56
N LEU A 75 -2.63 0.19 -6.61
CA LEU A 75 -2.74 -1.26 -6.48
C LEU A 75 -3.44 -1.90 -7.67
N GLN A 76 -4.46 -1.24 -8.23
CA GLN A 76 -5.15 -1.71 -9.43
C GLN A 76 -4.24 -1.68 -10.66
N GLU A 77 -3.33 -0.71 -10.74
CA GLU A 77 -2.36 -0.57 -11.83
C GLU A 77 -1.20 -1.56 -11.71
N GLU A 78 -0.67 -1.74 -10.50
CA GLU A 78 0.46 -2.64 -10.21
C GLU A 78 0.06 -4.13 -10.18
N ASP A 79 -1.07 -4.45 -9.55
CA ASP A 79 -1.58 -5.81 -9.43
C ASP A 79 -3.12 -5.84 -9.42
N PRO A 80 -3.74 -5.82 -10.62
CA PRO A 80 -5.20 -5.87 -10.73
C PRO A 80 -5.79 -7.17 -10.18
N THR A 81 -5.00 -8.26 -10.14
CA THR A 81 -5.47 -9.56 -9.61
C THR A 81 -5.56 -9.51 -8.10
N LEU A 82 -4.53 -8.97 -7.44
CA LEU A 82 -4.55 -8.75 -5.99
C LEU A 82 -5.63 -7.74 -5.60
N CYS A 83 -5.79 -6.65 -6.35
CA CYS A 83 -6.86 -5.68 -6.11
C CYS A 83 -8.26 -6.33 -6.15
N ALA A 84 -8.50 -7.19 -7.16
CA ALA A 84 -9.74 -7.94 -7.28
C ALA A 84 -9.94 -8.94 -6.15
N ASN A 85 -8.89 -9.69 -5.78
CA ASN A 85 -8.93 -10.65 -4.67
C ASN A 85 -9.23 -9.99 -3.32
N LEU A 86 -8.81 -8.74 -3.15
CA LEU A 86 -9.11 -7.95 -1.95
C LEU A 86 -10.49 -7.27 -2.00
N GLY A 87 -11.24 -7.38 -3.10
CA GLY A 87 -12.51 -6.68 -3.27
C GLY A 87 -12.34 -5.15 -3.27
N LEU A 88 -11.17 -4.68 -3.71
CA LEU A 88 -10.83 -3.26 -3.79
C LEU A 88 -11.14 -2.63 -5.16
N ASN A 89 -11.60 -3.44 -6.11
CA ASN A 89 -12.06 -2.98 -7.41
C ASN A 89 -13.07 -1.80 -7.25
N PRO A 90 -13.02 -0.81 -8.17
CA PRO A 90 -13.97 0.32 -8.22
C PRO A 90 -15.42 -0.11 -8.36
#